data_AF-A0A956DN11-F1
#
_entry.id   AF-A0A956DN11-F1
#
_cell.length_a   1.000
_cell.length_b   1.000
_cell.length_c   1.000
_cell.angle_alpha   90.00
_cell.angle_beta   90.00
_cell.angle_gamma   90.00
#
_symmetry.space_group_name_H-M   'P 1'
#
loop_
_entity.id
_entity.type
_entity.pdbx_description
1 polymer ?
#
loop_
_entity_poly.entity_id
_entity_poly.type
_entity_poly.pdbx_seq_one_letter_code
_entity_poly.pdbx_strand_id
1 'polypeptide(L)'
;MTLSSRALLLTLAVGSGWVLGCAGSPPPEVVVPPVELRSPRHGGAPLGPSTFAADEDEEPGEPFEGADLAIVTPTGSPPSKPVIPGATTGACLRSPLCKLEGFCSPNAGGLCIAADSDDCAPSDACLGGRCTARDGECIAGSDEDCRGSWACRGWGLCSHDGDRSCIATSAADCQASTRCQREGECRLADAACVK
;
A
#
# COMPACT_ATOMS: atom_id res chain seq x y z
N MET A 1 -56.40 13.68 -30.52
CA MET A 1 -56.28 14.13 -29.11
C MET A 1 -54.87 14.63 -28.92
N THR A 2 -54.70 15.94 -28.86
CA THR A 2 -53.43 16.67 -28.90
C THR A 2 -53.06 17.12 -27.48
N LEU A 3 -51.96 16.60 -26.92
CA LEU A 3 -51.32 17.10 -25.69
C LEU A 3 -49.97 17.71 -26.11
N SER A 4 -49.88 19.00 -26.43
CA SER A 4 -49.82 20.17 -25.53
C SER A 4 -48.60 20.18 -24.60
N SER A 5 -47.46 20.53 -25.20
CA SER A 5 -46.21 20.94 -24.57
C SER A 5 -46.42 22.03 -23.51
N ARG A 6 -45.90 21.82 -22.30
CA ARG A 6 -45.64 22.88 -21.32
C ARG A 6 -44.18 22.83 -20.93
N ALA A 7 -43.39 23.67 -21.61
CA ALA A 7 -42.04 24.01 -21.20
C ALA A 7 -42.14 24.89 -19.94
N LEU A 8 -41.73 24.37 -18.78
CA LEU A 8 -41.46 25.17 -17.61
C LEU A 8 -40.08 25.82 -17.78
N LEU A 9 -40.08 27.11 -18.09
CA LEU A 9 -38.93 27.98 -17.95
C LEU A 9 -38.67 28.21 -16.47
N LEU A 10 -37.70 27.48 -15.90
CA LEU A 10 -37.14 27.78 -14.58
C LEU A 10 -36.16 28.96 -14.74
N THR A 11 -36.61 30.16 -14.39
CA THR A 11 -35.75 31.33 -14.20
C THR A 11 -34.93 31.15 -12.92
N LEU A 12 -33.65 30.79 -13.06
CA LEU A 12 -32.70 30.83 -11.96
C LEU A 12 -32.36 32.30 -11.67
N ALA A 13 -32.83 32.77 -10.52
CA ALA A 13 -32.45 34.05 -9.94
C ALA A 13 -30.96 34.04 -9.61
N VAL A 14 -30.20 34.90 -10.29
CA VAL A 14 -28.79 35.17 -10.00
C VAL A 14 -28.76 35.97 -8.70
N GLY A 15 -28.60 35.27 -7.57
CA GLY A 15 -28.41 35.89 -6.27
C GLY A 15 -27.05 36.55 -6.21
N SER A 16 -27.04 37.88 -6.20
CA SER A 16 -25.88 38.73 -5.91
C SER A 16 -25.40 38.47 -4.48
N GLY A 17 -24.56 37.46 -4.32
CA GLY A 17 -23.87 37.14 -3.08
C GLY A 17 -22.84 38.22 -2.76
N TRP A 18 -23.06 38.91 -1.64
CA TRP A 18 -22.15 39.86 -1.05
C TRP A 18 -20.81 39.17 -0.77
N VAL A 19 -19.76 39.58 -1.48
CA VAL A 19 -18.38 39.24 -1.16
C VAL A 19 -17.99 40.04 0.09
N LEU A 20 -18.28 39.49 1.27
CA LEU A 20 -17.60 39.92 2.49
C LEU A 20 -16.13 39.48 2.34
N GLY A 21 -15.30 40.42 1.91
CA GLY A 21 -13.85 40.26 1.92
C GLY A 21 -13.37 39.99 3.33
N CYS A 22 -13.00 38.74 3.61
CA CYS A 22 -12.09 38.44 4.69
C CYS A 22 -10.75 39.09 4.31
N ALA A 23 -10.48 40.27 4.84
CA ALA A 23 -9.13 40.79 4.98
C ALA A 23 -8.39 39.87 5.96
N GLY A 24 -8.00 38.69 5.47
CA GLY A 24 -7.14 37.77 6.18
C GLY A 24 -5.79 38.44 6.33
N SER A 25 -5.41 38.71 7.59
CA SER A 25 -4.03 39.06 7.92
C SER A 25 -3.09 38.09 7.21
N PRO A 26 -2.01 38.58 6.58
CA PRO A 26 -1.04 37.69 5.97
C PRO A 26 -0.55 36.69 7.04
N PRO A 27 -0.44 35.39 6.72
CA PRO A 27 0.13 34.42 7.65
C PRO A 27 1.51 34.93 8.08
N PRO A 28 1.90 34.76 9.35
CA PRO A 28 3.21 35.17 9.81
C PRO A 28 4.27 34.53 8.90
N GLU A 29 5.19 35.36 8.41
CA GLU A 29 6.29 34.93 7.57
C GLU A 29 7.08 33.88 8.35
N VAL A 30 6.93 32.61 7.95
CA VAL A 30 7.70 31.51 8.55
C VAL A 30 9.12 31.68 8.06
N VAL A 31 9.93 32.37 8.85
CA VAL A 31 11.37 32.42 8.69
C VAL A 31 11.88 31.01 8.94
N VAL A 32 12.02 30.23 7.87
CA VAL A 32 12.68 28.92 7.93
C VAL A 32 14.15 29.22 8.19
N PRO A 33 14.71 28.85 9.36
CA PRO A 33 16.12 29.03 9.59
C PRO A 33 16.89 28.24 8.53
N PRO A 34 18.05 28.74 8.06
CA PRO A 34 18.88 27.98 7.15
C PRO A 34 19.15 26.62 7.78
N VAL A 35 18.62 25.56 7.16
CA VAL A 35 18.96 24.20 7.50
C VAL A 35 20.43 24.06 7.11
N GLU A 36 21.32 24.13 8.11
CA GLU A 36 22.67 23.67 7.93
C GLU A 36 22.59 22.19 7.58
N LEU A 37 22.68 21.91 6.28
CA LEU A 37 22.97 20.59 5.73
C LEU A 37 24.34 20.18 6.29
N ARG A 38 24.34 19.69 7.53
CA ARG A 38 25.42 18.89 8.06
C ARG A 38 25.46 17.66 7.16
N SER A 39 26.38 17.68 6.20
CA SER A 39 26.75 16.52 5.42
C SER A 39 26.85 15.34 6.40
N PRO A 40 26.08 14.27 6.21
CA PRO A 40 26.25 13.07 7.02
C PRO A 40 27.73 12.75 6.93
N ARG A 41 28.43 12.78 8.07
CA ARG A 41 29.82 12.31 8.12
C ARG A 41 29.76 10.87 7.67
N HIS A 42 30.06 10.65 6.40
CA HIS A 42 30.43 9.36 5.88
C HIS A 42 31.76 9.04 6.54
N GLY A 43 31.68 8.61 7.81
CA GLY A 43 32.69 7.77 8.42
C GLY A 43 32.64 6.44 7.68
N GLY A 44 33.10 6.46 6.43
CA GLY A 44 33.52 5.28 5.72
C GLY A 44 34.67 4.72 6.51
N ALA A 45 34.36 3.82 7.45
CA ALA A 45 35.30 2.77 7.75
C ALA A 45 35.59 2.10 6.39
N PRO A 46 36.86 2.02 5.96
CA PRO A 46 37.17 1.27 4.77
C PRO A 46 36.64 -0.15 5.01
N LEU A 47 35.70 -0.57 4.17
CA LEU A 47 35.43 -1.99 3.97
C LEU A 47 36.75 -2.54 3.43
N GLY A 48 37.56 -3.07 4.35
CA GLY A 48 38.75 -3.83 4.00
C GLY A 48 38.34 -4.96 3.04
N PRO A 49 39.31 -5.49 2.28
CA PRO A 49 39.03 -6.64 1.42
C PRO A 49 38.37 -7.71 2.28
N SER A 50 37.14 -8.09 1.92
CA SER A 50 36.49 -9.28 2.44
C SER A 50 37.33 -10.46 1.94
N THR A 51 38.36 -10.77 2.73
CA THR A 51 38.94 -12.10 2.73
C THR A 51 37.84 -12.97 3.33
N PHE A 52 37.03 -13.56 2.45
CA PHE A 52 36.43 -14.85 2.73
C PHE A 52 37.62 -15.80 2.97
N ALA A 53 38.10 -15.83 4.20
CA ALA A 53 38.83 -16.98 4.66
C ALA A 53 37.87 -18.15 4.48
N ALA A 54 38.28 -19.12 3.68
CA ALA A 54 37.65 -20.42 3.69
C ALA A 54 37.86 -20.95 5.11
N ASP A 55 36.81 -20.91 5.93
CA ASP A 55 36.74 -21.72 7.13
C ASP A 55 36.62 -23.18 6.67
N GLU A 56 37.77 -23.81 6.45
CA GLU A 56 37.96 -25.23 6.15
C GLU A 56 37.94 -26.09 7.44
N ASP A 57 37.26 -25.65 8.49
CA ASP A 57 37.04 -26.47 9.69
C ASP A 57 35.69 -27.17 9.61
N GLU A 58 35.62 -28.08 8.63
CA GLU A 58 34.62 -29.14 8.56
C GLU A 58 34.99 -30.19 9.62
N GLU A 59 34.61 -29.92 10.88
CA GLU A 59 34.69 -30.88 11.97
C GLU A 59 33.87 -32.12 11.58
N PRO A 60 34.46 -33.33 11.53
CA PRO A 60 33.74 -34.55 11.24
C PRO A 60 32.73 -34.79 12.36
N GLY A 61 31.44 -34.67 12.00
CA GLY A 61 30.33 -34.88 12.91
C GLY A 61 30.45 -36.22 13.63
N GLU A 62 30.40 -36.16 14.96
CA GLU A 62 30.38 -37.34 15.81
C GLU A 62 29.15 -38.21 15.47
N PRO A 63 29.29 -39.55 15.47
CA PRO A 63 28.18 -40.44 15.29
C PRO A 63 27.21 -40.25 16.47
N PHE A 64 26.02 -39.72 16.19
CA PHE A 64 24.93 -39.72 17.16
C PHE A 64 24.49 -41.17 17.42
N GLU A 65 25.16 -41.82 18.37
CA GLU A 65 24.77 -43.12 18.89
C GLU A 65 23.47 -42.98 19.69
N GLY A 66 22.37 -43.37 19.04
CA GLY A 66 21.27 -44.13 19.64
C GLY A 66 20.77 -43.68 21.01
N ALA A 67 20.17 -42.49 21.10
CA ALA A 67 19.16 -42.27 22.12
C ALA A 67 17.80 -42.68 21.55
N ASP A 68 17.27 -43.80 22.04
CA ASP A 68 15.91 -44.29 21.80
C ASP A 68 14.87 -43.24 22.24
N LEU A 69 14.66 -42.23 21.40
CA LEU A 69 13.51 -41.33 21.47
C LEU A 69 12.30 -42.15 21.03
N ALA A 70 11.66 -42.79 22.01
CA ALA A 70 10.34 -43.37 21.84
C ALA A 70 9.41 -42.31 21.26
N ILE A 71 9.11 -42.43 19.96
CA ILE A 71 8.15 -41.59 19.27
C ILE A 71 6.80 -41.90 19.91
N VAL A 72 6.41 -41.09 20.90
CA VAL A 72 5.09 -41.12 21.49
C VAL A 72 4.13 -40.65 20.40
N THR A 73 3.63 -41.59 19.60
CA THR A 73 2.56 -41.31 18.65
C THR A 73 1.30 -40.99 19.46
N PRO A 74 0.77 -39.76 19.41
CA PRO A 74 -0.47 -39.46 20.10
C PRO A 74 -1.58 -40.34 19.51
N THR A 75 -2.09 -41.30 20.29
CA THR A 75 -3.15 -42.24 19.89
C THR A 75 -4.55 -41.61 19.87
N GLY A 76 -4.64 -40.27 19.85
CA GLY A 76 -5.89 -39.54 19.71
C GLY A 76 -6.15 -39.24 18.24
N SER A 77 -7.26 -39.72 17.69
CA SER A 77 -7.74 -39.28 16.37
C SER A 77 -7.81 -37.75 16.37
N PRO A 78 -7.18 -37.06 15.39
CA PRO A 78 -7.27 -35.61 15.32
C PRO A 78 -8.75 -35.23 15.23
N PRO A 79 -9.20 -34.19 15.97
CA PRO A 79 -10.58 -33.73 15.86
C PRO A 79 -10.89 -33.44 14.39
N SER A 80 -11.99 -34.02 13.88
CA SER A 80 -12.31 -34.03 12.44
C SER A 80 -12.62 -32.65 11.85
N LYS A 81 -12.59 -31.59 12.68
CA LYS A 81 -12.66 -30.19 12.25
C LYS A 81 -11.64 -29.39 13.06
N PRO A 82 -10.74 -28.63 12.41
CA PRO A 82 -9.91 -27.65 13.09
C PRO A 82 -10.82 -26.68 13.84
N VAL A 83 -10.66 -26.58 15.15
CA VAL A 83 -11.28 -25.48 15.90
C VAL A 83 -10.51 -24.24 15.52
N ILE A 84 -11.07 -23.44 14.62
CA ILE A 84 -10.51 -22.13 14.27
C ILE A 84 -11.01 -21.17 15.34
N PRO A 85 -10.16 -20.72 16.29
CA PRO A 85 -10.59 -19.69 17.24
C PRO A 85 -10.99 -18.44 16.45
N GLY A 86 -12.14 -17.85 16.78
CA GLY A 86 -12.63 -16.66 16.11
C GLY A 86 -11.59 -15.53 16.18
N ALA A 87 -11.43 -14.80 15.09
CA ALA A 87 -10.46 -13.71 15.05
C ALA A 87 -10.80 -12.67 16.12
N THR A 88 -9.83 -12.44 17.02
CA THR A 88 -9.84 -11.30 17.95
C THR A 88 -9.01 -10.18 17.34
N THR A 89 -9.22 -8.94 17.77
CA THR A 89 -8.45 -7.78 17.27
C THR A 89 -6.95 -8.00 17.36
N GLY A 90 -6.47 -8.55 18.49
CA GLY A 90 -5.06 -8.86 18.66
C GLY A 90 -4.55 -9.97 17.74
N ALA A 91 -5.39 -10.90 17.31
CA ALA A 91 -5.01 -11.94 16.35
C ALA A 91 -4.87 -11.36 14.94
N CYS A 92 -5.79 -10.49 14.51
CA CYS A 92 -5.72 -9.84 13.20
C CYS A 92 -4.49 -8.92 13.09
N LEU A 93 -4.23 -8.08 14.11
CA LEU A 93 -3.09 -7.16 14.11
C LEU A 93 -1.72 -7.85 14.00
N ARG A 94 -1.59 -9.08 14.52
CA ARG A 94 -0.35 -9.86 14.43
C ARG A 94 -0.30 -10.77 13.21
N SER A 95 -1.37 -10.82 12.43
CA SER A 95 -1.45 -11.69 11.26
C SER A 95 -0.58 -11.15 10.13
N PRO A 96 -0.01 -12.02 9.29
CA PRO A 96 0.67 -11.58 8.07
C PRO A 96 -0.28 -10.87 7.09
N LEU A 97 -1.59 -11.17 7.15
CA LEU A 97 -2.60 -10.51 6.33
C LEU A 97 -2.78 -9.03 6.69
N CYS A 98 -2.66 -8.66 7.97
CA CYS A 98 -2.65 -7.25 8.36
C CYS A 98 -1.47 -6.50 7.72
N LYS A 99 -0.27 -7.08 7.77
CA LYS A 99 0.92 -6.46 7.17
C LYS A 99 0.87 -6.40 5.64
N LEU A 100 0.41 -7.46 4.98
CA LEU A 100 0.45 -7.54 3.51
C LEU A 100 -0.76 -6.86 2.86
N GLU A 101 -1.96 -7.12 3.39
CA GLU A 101 -3.24 -6.74 2.76
C GLU A 101 -4.05 -5.70 3.55
N GLY A 102 -3.60 -5.32 4.76
CA GLY A 102 -4.32 -4.39 5.63
C GLY A 102 -5.52 -5.02 6.34
N PHE A 103 -5.59 -6.35 6.45
CA PHE A 103 -6.69 -7.04 7.15
C PHE A 103 -6.44 -7.10 8.65
N CYS A 104 -6.57 -5.95 9.32
CA CYS A 104 -6.17 -5.76 10.72
C CYS A 104 -7.33 -5.82 11.72
N SER A 105 -8.58 -5.82 11.25
CA SER A 105 -9.78 -5.75 12.10
C SER A 105 -10.67 -7.00 11.99
N PRO A 106 -11.18 -7.56 13.09
CA PRO A 106 -12.07 -8.71 13.05
C PRO A 106 -13.50 -8.30 12.69
N ASN A 107 -14.15 -9.07 11.83
CA ASN A 107 -15.57 -8.92 11.53
C ASN A 107 -16.45 -9.82 12.43
N ALA A 108 -17.78 -9.67 12.32
CA ALA A 108 -18.74 -10.48 13.10
C ALA A 108 -18.66 -12.00 12.80
N GLY A 109 -18.10 -12.39 11.65
CA GLY A 109 -17.87 -13.79 11.26
C GLY A 109 -16.53 -14.36 11.74
N GLY A 110 -15.73 -13.59 12.48
CA GLY A 110 -14.41 -14.01 12.95
C GLY A 110 -13.35 -14.05 11.85
N LEU A 111 -13.53 -13.31 10.76
CA LEU A 111 -12.52 -13.08 9.71
C LEU A 111 -11.84 -11.73 9.92
N CYS A 112 -10.58 -11.61 9.52
CA CYS A 112 -9.87 -10.32 9.50
C CYS A 112 -10.16 -9.60 8.19
N ILE A 113 -10.49 -8.31 8.28
CA ILE A 113 -10.84 -7.40 7.17
C ILE A 113 -10.15 -6.05 7.37
N ALA A 114 -10.14 -5.22 6.34
CA ALA A 114 -9.85 -3.79 6.45
C ALA A 114 -11.15 -3.06 6.81
N ALA A 115 -11.34 -2.73 8.09
CA ALA A 115 -12.57 -2.08 8.55
C ALA A 115 -12.56 -0.58 8.21
N ASP A 116 -11.39 0.03 8.18
CA ASP A 116 -11.16 1.43 7.85
C ASP A 116 -9.78 1.64 7.19
N SER A 117 -9.53 2.85 6.68
CA SER A 117 -8.28 3.14 5.98
C SER A 117 -7.04 3.15 6.89
N ASP A 118 -7.20 3.23 8.21
CA ASP A 118 -6.07 3.14 9.14
C ASP A 118 -5.54 1.69 9.20
N ASP A 119 -6.39 0.69 8.94
CA ASP A 119 -5.96 -0.70 8.74
C ASP A 119 -5.09 -0.87 7.46
N CYS A 120 -5.40 -0.11 6.41
CA CYS A 120 -4.70 -0.18 5.13
C CYS A 120 -3.36 0.56 5.15
N ALA A 121 -3.29 1.71 5.83
CA ALA A 121 -2.12 2.60 5.83
C ALA A 121 -0.75 1.93 6.14
N PRO A 122 -0.63 1.03 7.13
CA PRO A 122 0.66 0.38 7.44
C PRO A 122 0.98 -0.82 6.53
N SER A 123 0.09 -1.18 5.60
CA SER A 123 0.22 -2.40 4.80
C SER A 123 1.05 -2.23 3.52
N ASP A 124 1.62 -3.34 3.03
CA ASP A 124 2.30 -3.39 1.74
C ASP A 124 1.31 -3.12 0.58
N ALA A 125 0.03 -3.45 0.74
CA ALA A 125 -1.03 -3.09 -0.20
C ALA A 125 -1.13 -1.55 -0.39
N CYS A 126 -1.06 -0.78 0.70
CA CYS A 126 -1.05 0.69 0.59
C CYS A 126 0.25 1.21 -0.04
N LEU A 127 1.40 0.60 0.23
CA LEU A 127 2.62 0.92 -0.54
C LEU A 127 2.39 0.75 -2.05
N GLY A 128 1.57 -0.23 -2.44
CA GLY A 128 1.11 -0.48 -3.82
C GLY A 128 -0.02 0.40 -4.34
N GLY A 129 -0.50 1.36 -3.56
CA GLY A 129 -1.56 2.29 -3.95
C GLY A 129 -2.96 1.86 -3.53
N ARG A 130 -3.09 0.80 -2.74
CA ARG A 130 -4.37 0.34 -2.16
C ARG A 130 -4.50 0.83 -0.72
N CYS A 131 -4.74 2.13 -0.51
CA CYS A 131 -4.73 2.74 0.82
C CYS A 131 -6.12 3.01 1.42
N THR A 132 -7.20 2.79 0.65
CA THR A 132 -8.57 3.10 1.07
C THR A 132 -9.32 1.81 1.40
N ALA A 133 -9.92 1.72 2.59
CA ALA A 133 -10.75 0.57 2.93
C ALA A 133 -12.15 0.66 2.31
N ARG A 134 -12.57 -0.39 1.60
CA ARG A 134 -13.89 -0.52 1.03
C ARG A 134 -14.29 -1.99 0.96
N ASP A 135 -15.52 -2.30 1.38
CA ASP A 135 -16.07 -3.66 1.38
C ASP A 135 -15.21 -4.70 2.14
N GLY A 136 -14.48 -4.25 3.17
CA GLY A 136 -13.59 -5.09 3.97
C GLY A 136 -12.21 -5.32 3.35
N GLU A 137 -11.87 -4.62 2.27
CA GLU A 137 -10.60 -4.76 1.55
C GLU A 137 -9.92 -3.41 1.35
N CYS A 138 -8.60 -3.41 1.26
CA CYS A 138 -7.84 -2.23 0.85
C CYS A 138 -7.86 -2.11 -0.68
N ILE A 139 -8.22 -0.94 -1.20
CA ILE A 139 -8.31 -0.62 -2.64
C ILE A 139 -7.69 0.76 -2.91
N ALA A 140 -7.45 1.08 -4.19
CA ALA A 140 -7.19 2.46 -4.56
C ALA A 140 -8.50 3.25 -4.45
N GLY A 141 -8.50 4.34 -3.70
CA GLY A 141 -9.68 5.21 -3.55
C GLY A 141 -9.51 6.59 -4.18
N SER A 142 -8.30 6.94 -4.59
CA SER A 142 -7.97 8.26 -5.14
C SER A 142 -6.71 8.22 -6.00
N ASP A 143 -6.51 9.27 -6.80
CA ASP A 143 -5.24 9.44 -7.51
C ASP A 143 -4.07 9.64 -6.53
N GLU A 144 -4.32 10.23 -5.36
CA GLU A 144 -3.30 10.43 -4.34
C GLU A 144 -2.74 9.10 -3.82
N ASP A 145 -3.62 8.10 -3.62
CA ASP A 145 -3.22 6.72 -3.28
C ASP A 145 -2.28 6.16 -4.37
N CYS A 146 -2.65 6.34 -5.63
CA CYS A 146 -1.88 5.82 -6.76
C CYS A 146 -0.54 6.54 -6.94
N ARG A 147 -0.49 7.87 -6.87
CA ARG A 147 0.75 8.66 -7.08
C ARG A 147 1.83 8.37 -6.05
N GLY A 148 1.45 8.07 -4.80
CA GLY A 148 2.39 7.70 -3.73
C GLY A 148 2.99 6.29 -3.89
N SER A 149 2.37 5.45 -4.73
CA SER A 149 2.66 4.02 -4.77
C SER A 149 3.98 3.66 -5.47
N TRP A 150 4.47 2.44 -5.21
CA TRP A 150 5.54 1.85 -6.04
C TRP A 150 5.03 1.48 -7.45
N ALA A 151 3.72 1.26 -7.64
CA ALA A 151 3.13 1.02 -8.94
C ALA A 151 3.24 2.25 -9.86
N CYS A 152 3.02 3.46 -9.34
CA CYS A 152 3.25 4.69 -10.09
C CYS A 152 4.73 4.87 -10.48
N ARG A 153 5.65 4.82 -9.50
CA ARG A 153 7.10 5.03 -9.76
C ARG A 153 7.73 3.94 -10.63
N GLY A 154 7.30 2.70 -10.45
CA GLY A 154 7.84 1.56 -11.16
C GLY A 154 7.22 1.41 -12.56
N TRP A 155 5.89 1.48 -12.64
CA TRP A 155 5.11 1.01 -13.78
C TRP A 155 4.32 2.14 -14.47
N GLY A 156 4.34 3.37 -13.96
CA GLY A 156 3.59 4.50 -14.52
C GLY A 156 2.08 4.48 -14.20
N LEU A 157 1.65 3.63 -13.25
CA LEU A 157 0.24 3.49 -12.85
C LEU A 157 -0.12 4.53 -11.79
N CYS A 158 -0.24 5.80 -12.21
CA CYS A 158 -0.33 6.95 -11.30
C CYS A 158 -1.74 7.52 -11.12
N SER A 159 -2.78 6.91 -11.71
CA SER A 159 -4.16 7.39 -11.64
C SER A 159 -5.11 6.31 -11.16
N HIS A 160 -6.15 6.69 -10.43
CA HIS A 160 -7.24 5.80 -10.03
C HIS A 160 -8.17 5.53 -11.22
N ASP A 161 -8.58 4.28 -11.39
CA ASP A 161 -9.50 3.88 -12.46
C ASP A 161 -10.97 4.25 -12.19
N GLY A 162 -11.27 4.76 -10.99
CA GLY A 162 -12.63 5.06 -10.53
C GLY A 162 -13.33 3.85 -9.88
N ASP A 163 -12.69 2.69 -9.87
CA ASP A 163 -13.21 1.48 -9.22
C ASP A 163 -12.32 1.10 -8.03
N ARG A 164 -11.21 0.39 -8.29
CA ARG A 164 -10.42 -0.28 -7.24
C ARG A 164 -8.91 -0.30 -7.53
N SER A 165 -8.46 0.15 -8.70
CA SER A 165 -7.10 -0.08 -9.18
C SER A 165 -6.39 1.20 -9.63
N CYS A 166 -5.07 1.13 -9.68
CA CYS A 166 -4.25 2.17 -10.29
C CYS A 166 -3.92 1.81 -11.73
N ILE A 167 -4.06 2.79 -12.62
CA ILE A 167 -3.85 2.68 -14.06
C ILE A 167 -2.95 3.81 -14.57
N ALA A 168 -2.38 3.63 -15.76
CA ALA A 168 -1.73 4.71 -16.49
C ALA A 168 -2.79 5.47 -17.31
N THR A 169 -2.85 6.79 -17.17
CA THR A 169 -3.76 7.64 -17.97
C THR A 169 -3.01 8.62 -18.87
N SER A 170 -1.70 8.78 -18.67
CA SER A 170 -0.87 9.67 -19.48
C SER A 170 0.43 9.00 -19.94
N ALA A 171 0.90 9.41 -21.13
CA ALA A 171 2.22 9.02 -21.60
C ALA A 171 3.34 9.62 -20.73
N ALA A 172 3.08 10.73 -20.03
CA ALA A 172 4.05 11.34 -19.13
C ALA A 172 4.34 10.44 -17.92
N ASP A 173 3.31 9.78 -17.36
CA ASP A 173 3.47 8.81 -16.28
C ASP A 173 4.31 7.61 -16.72
N CYS A 174 4.04 7.10 -17.92
CA CYS A 174 4.84 6.02 -18.50
C CYS A 174 6.30 6.44 -18.71
N GLN A 175 6.54 7.64 -19.25
CA GLN A 175 7.89 8.17 -19.46
C GLN A 175 8.67 8.39 -18.16
N ALA A 176 7.98 8.78 -17.09
CA ALA A 176 8.58 8.98 -15.77
C ALA A 176 8.90 7.65 -15.05
N SER A 177 8.31 6.54 -15.48
CA SER A 177 8.42 5.24 -14.82
C SER A 177 9.81 4.61 -14.91
N THR A 178 10.14 3.77 -13.93
CA THR A 178 11.37 2.96 -13.93
C THR A 178 11.39 1.96 -15.10
N ARG A 179 10.24 1.40 -15.49
CA ARG A 179 10.14 0.48 -16.64
C ARG A 179 10.45 1.17 -17.97
N CYS A 180 10.02 2.41 -18.18
CA CYS A 180 10.46 3.16 -19.37
C CYS A 180 12.00 3.28 -19.42
N GLN A 181 12.64 3.63 -18.29
CA GLN A 181 14.09 3.82 -18.21
C GLN A 181 14.88 2.52 -18.40
N ARG A 182 14.39 1.39 -17.88
CA ARG A 182 15.13 0.11 -17.89
C ARG A 182 14.75 -0.82 -19.04
N GLU A 183 13.48 -0.78 -19.46
CA GLU A 183 12.88 -1.77 -20.37
C GLU A 183 12.34 -1.13 -21.66
N GLY A 184 12.27 0.21 -21.73
CA GLY A 184 11.80 0.96 -22.89
C GLY A 184 10.28 1.08 -22.98
N GLU A 185 9.53 0.70 -21.94
CA GLU A 185 8.07 0.78 -21.88
C GLU A 185 7.55 2.20 -21.63
N CYS A 186 7.69 3.07 -22.62
CA CYS A 186 7.47 4.52 -22.49
C CYS A 186 6.15 5.02 -23.10
N ARG A 187 5.34 4.16 -23.71
CA ARG A 187 4.11 4.54 -24.41
C ARG A 187 2.88 4.07 -23.64
N LEU A 188 1.84 4.89 -23.63
CA LEU A 188 0.54 4.54 -23.06
C LEU A 188 -0.28 3.72 -24.07
N ALA A 189 -0.76 2.55 -23.66
CA ALA A 189 -1.73 1.74 -24.40
C ALA A 189 -2.61 0.95 -23.43
N ASP A 190 -3.93 0.93 -23.66
CA ASP A 190 -4.90 0.16 -22.86
C ASP A 190 -4.72 0.30 -21.34
N ALA A 191 -4.57 1.55 -20.87
CA ALA A 191 -4.37 1.90 -19.46
C ALA A 191 -3.07 1.33 -18.82
N ALA A 192 -2.10 0.89 -19.64
CA ALA A 192 -0.81 0.38 -19.24
C ALA A 192 0.35 1.00 -20.04
N CYS A 193 1.57 0.84 -19.53
CA CYS A 193 2.78 1.27 -20.22
C CYS A 193 3.37 0.13 -21.07
N VAL A 194 3.71 0.44 -22.32
CA VAL A 194 4.22 -0.51 -23.32
C VAL A 194 5.43 0.07 -24.05
N LYS A 195 6.27 -0.79 -24.64
CA LYS A 195 7.40 -0.40 -25.52
C LYS A 195 6.88 0.31 -26.75
#